data_AF-A0A0P0G1B2-F1
#
_entry.id   AF-A0A0P0G1B2-F1
#
_cell.length_a   1.000
_cell.length_b   1.000
_cell.length_c   1.000
_cell.angle_alpha   90.00
_cell.angle_beta   90.00
_cell.angle_gamma   90.00
#
_symmetry.space_group_name_H-M   'P 1'
#
loop_
_entity.id
_entity.type
_entity.pdbx_description
1 polymer ?
#
loop_
_entity_poly.entity_id
_entity_poly.type
_entity_poly.pdbx_seq_one_letter_code
_entity_poly.pdbx_strand_id
1 'polypeptide(L)'
;SKETGKILLVNYEDIDSLSVTTIPAARFLRDGGWDSTHRYFLTAANKSNKIAVVDSKDRDLEALVDATEIPHPGRGANFNHPKFGPVWATSALGSESITLIATDPESHPDHAWKAVEVLKGQG
;
A
#
# COMPACT_ATOMS: atom_id res chain seq x y z
N SER A 1 -13.11 -18.59 -4.73
CA SER A 1 -14.06 -17.47 -4.52
C SER A 1 -13.47 -16.21 -5.14
N LYS A 2 -14.29 -15.33 -5.75
CA LYS A 2 -13.81 -14.02 -6.23
C LYS A 2 -13.63 -13.12 -5.01
N GLU A 3 -12.40 -12.70 -4.72
CA GLU A 3 -12.17 -11.59 -3.79
C GLU A 3 -12.87 -10.34 -4.32
N THR A 4 -13.66 -9.69 -3.47
CA THR A 4 -14.50 -8.55 -3.85
C THR A 4 -13.70 -7.26 -4.01
N GLY A 5 -12.43 -7.25 -3.58
CA GLY A 5 -11.54 -6.09 -3.67
C GLY A 5 -11.97 -4.96 -2.75
N LYS A 6 -12.33 -5.29 -1.51
CA LYS A 6 -12.81 -4.36 -0.50
C LYS A 6 -11.87 -4.37 0.70
N ILE A 7 -11.56 -3.19 1.22
CA ILE A 7 -10.88 -3.00 2.50
C ILE A 7 -11.95 -2.58 3.51
N LEU A 8 -11.97 -3.23 4.68
CA LEU A 8 -12.93 -2.95 5.74
C LEU A 8 -12.21 -2.30 6.92
N LEU A 9 -12.58 -1.06 7.23
CA LEU A 9 -12.17 -0.40 8.46
C LEU A 9 -13.27 -0.66 9.48
N VAL A 10 -13.00 -1.56 10.42
CA VAL A 10 -13.95 -2.00 11.44
C VAL A 10 -13.67 -1.26 12.74
N ASN A 11 -14.61 -0.46 13.22
CA ASN A 11 -14.55 0.12 14.54
C ASN A 11 -15.01 -0.92 15.57
N TYR A 12 -14.12 -1.28 16.50
CA TYR A 12 -14.33 -2.26 17.55
C TYR A 12 -14.59 -1.64 18.93
N GLU A 13 -14.83 -0.33 19.01
CA GLU A 13 -15.19 0.37 20.26
C GLU A 13 -16.49 -0.15 20.88
N ASP A 14 -17.45 -0.55 20.04
CA ASP A 14 -18.68 -1.23 20.43
C ASP A 14 -18.86 -2.47 19.54
N ILE A 15 -18.63 -3.65 20.12
CA ILE A 15 -18.73 -4.93 19.40
C ILE A 15 -20.17 -5.41 19.23
N ASP A 16 -21.12 -4.87 20.00
CA ASP A 16 -22.55 -5.18 19.88
C ASP A 16 -23.19 -4.35 18.76
N SER A 17 -22.65 -3.14 18.49
CA SER A 17 -23.10 -2.21 17.43
C SER A 17 -21.95 -1.79 16.50
N LEU A 18 -21.38 -2.76 15.78
CA LEU A 18 -20.23 -2.54 14.89
C LEU A 18 -20.48 -1.45 13.82
N SER A 19 -19.57 -0.47 13.77
CA SER A 19 -19.47 0.49 12.67
C SER A 19 -18.38 0.06 11.70
N VAL A 20 -18.72 -0.07 10.41
CA VAL A 20 -17.78 -0.51 9.36
C VAL A 20 -17.77 0.46 8.19
N THR A 21 -16.59 0.97 7.84
CA THR A 21 -16.37 1.68 6.57
C THR A 21 -15.86 0.68 5.54
N THR A 22 -16.58 0.55 4.42
CA THR A 22 -16.18 -0.32 3.30
C THR A 22 -15.57 0.52 2.20
N ILE A 23 -14.28 0.32 1.95
CA ILE A 23 -13.53 1.03 0.90
C ILE A 23 -13.38 0.10 -0.31
N PRO A 24 -13.95 0.45 -1.48
CA PRO A 24 -13.64 -0.23 -2.73
C PRO A 24 -12.17 0.04 -3.09
N ALA A 25 -11.40 -1.02 -3.34
CA ALA A 25 -10.01 -0.93 -3.74
C ALA A 25 -9.82 -1.67 -5.09
N ALA A 26 -8.88 -2.60 -5.16
CA ALA A 26 -8.70 -3.49 -6.31
C ALA A 26 -8.95 -4.95 -5.91
N ARG A 27 -9.30 -5.80 -6.88
CA ARG A 27 -9.44 -7.24 -6.63
C ARG A 27 -8.09 -7.88 -6.38
N PHE A 28 -8.10 -9.03 -5.69
CA PHE A 28 -6.91 -9.82 -5.38
C PHE A 28 -6.02 -9.18 -4.29
N LEU A 29 -6.65 -8.60 -3.27
CA LEU A 29 -5.96 -8.04 -2.12
C LEU A 29 -5.32 -9.18 -1.32
N ARG A 30 -4.07 -8.99 -0.95
CA ARG A 30 -3.29 -9.99 -0.21
C ARG A 30 -2.75 -9.38 1.08
N ASP A 31 -1.50 -9.00 1.03
CA ASP A 31 -0.67 -8.55 2.13
C ASP A 31 -0.36 -7.07 1.98
N GLY A 32 0.16 -6.47 3.04
CA GLY A 32 0.34 -5.04 3.14
C GLY A 32 0.83 -4.61 4.52
N GLY A 33 1.19 -3.35 4.63
CA GLY A 33 1.67 -2.77 5.87
C GLY A 33 1.47 -1.26 5.92
N TRP A 34 1.78 -0.72 7.07
CA TRP A 34 1.70 0.71 7.33
C TRP A 34 2.92 1.43 6.76
N ASP A 35 2.70 2.66 6.30
CA ASP A 35 3.77 3.62 6.10
C ASP A 35 4.46 3.95 7.45
N SER A 36 5.58 4.69 7.41
CA SER A 36 6.35 5.02 8.62
C SER A 36 5.58 5.86 9.65
N THR A 37 4.53 6.58 9.24
CA THR A 37 3.70 7.41 10.13
C THR A 37 2.53 6.64 10.75
N HIS A 38 2.29 5.41 10.31
CA HIS A 38 1.10 4.61 10.67
C HIS A 38 -0.23 5.30 10.34
N ARG A 39 -0.27 6.16 9.32
CA ARG A 39 -1.50 6.78 8.81
C ARG A 39 -2.02 6.03 7.59
N TYR A 40 -1.15 5.65 6.68
CA TYR A 40 -1.51 5.08 5.40
C TYR A 40 -1.23 3.58 5.39
N PHE A 41 -2.23 2.80 5.00
CA PHE A 41 -2.09 1.35 4.81
C PHE A 41 -1.89 1.05 3.33
N LEU A 42 -0.75 0.45 3.00
CA LEU A 42 -0.39 0.03 1.64
C LEU A 42 -0.58 -1.47 1.51
N THR A 43 -1.41 -1.91 0.55
CA THR A 43 -1.68 -3.34 0.35
C THR A 43 -1.65 -3.75 -1.12
N ALA A 44 -1.07 -4.91 -1.38
CA ALA A 44 -0.93 -5.48 -2.70
C ALA A 44 -2.24 -6.09 -3.21
N ALA A 45 -2.68 -5.63 -4.38
CA ALA A 45 -3.68 -6.26 -5.22
C ALA A 45 -2.95 -7.10 -6.29
N ASN A 46 -2.38 -8.23 -5.88
CA ASN A 46 -1.27 -8.88 -6.58
C ASN A 46 -1.56 -9.28 -8.03
N LYS A 47 -2.69 -9.94 -8.31
CA LYS A 47 -3.06 -10.35 -9.68
C LYS A 47 -3.50 -9.18 -10.57
N SER A 48 -3.63 -8.00 -10.00
CA SER A 48 -3.92 -6.76 -10.74
C SER A 48 -2.68 -5.89 -10.93
N ASN A 49 -1.50 -6.31 -10.43
CA ASN A 49 -0.26 -5.53 -10.41
C ASN A 49 -0.44 -4.12 -9.82
N LYS A 50 -1.22 -4.00 -8.73
CA LYS A 50 -1.49 -2.71 -8.08
C LYS A 50 -1.18 -2.75 -6.59
N ILE A 51 -0.86 -1.58 -6.03
CA ILE A 51 -0.83 -1.31 -4.59
C ILE A 51 -1.95 -0.32 -4.28
N ALA A 52 -2.86 -0.69 -3.39
CA ALA A 52 -3.86 0.22 -2.86
C ALA A 52 -3.31 0.95 -1.64
N VAL A 53 -3.50 2.26 -1.59
CA VAL A 53 -3.14 3.13 -0.47
C VAL A 53 -4.42 3.62 0.18
N VAL A 54 -4.59 3.36 1.47
CA VAL A 54 -5.76 3.78 2.25
C VAL A 54 -5.32 4.76 3.33
N ASP A 55 -5.95 5.92 3.42
CA ASP A 55 -5.81 6.79 4.58
C ASP A 55 -6.70 6.25 5.72
N SER A 56 -6.09 5.79 6.80
CA SER A 56 -6.85 5.26 7.94
C SER A 56 -7.54 6.34 8.77
N LYS A 57 -7.06 7.58 8.69
CA LYS A 57 -7.61 8.73 9.40
C LYS A 57 -8.86 9.24 8.70
N ASP A 58 -8.75 9.49 7.40
CA ASP A 58 -9.84 10.04 6.58
C ASP A 58 -10.77 8.94 6.04
N ARG A 59 -10.34 7.67 6.14
CA ARG A 59 -11.10 6.44 5.87
C ARG A 59 -11.49 6.27 4.40
N ASP A 60 -10.59 6.61 3.50
CA ASP A 60 -10.78 6.55 2.05
C ASP A 60 -9.59 5.92 1.31
N LEU A 61 -9.81 5.68 0.02
CA LEU A 61 -8.78 5.19 -0.90
C LEU A 61 -8.05 6.41 -1.47
N GLU A 62 -6.79 6.56 -1.09
CA GLU A 62 -5.96 7.68 -1.50
C GLU A 62 -5.38 7.44 -2.91
N ALA A 63 -4.93 6.21 -3.19
CA ALA A 63 -4.34 5.89 -4.48
C ALA A 63 -4.41 4.41 -4.86
N LEU A 64 -4.33 4.16 -6.16
CA LEU A 64 -4.01 2.85 -6.74
C LEU A 64 -2.73 3.00 -7.57
N VAL A 65 -1.61 2.58 -7.00
CA VAL A 65 -0.29 2.67 -7.61
C VAL A 65 -0.03 1.43 -8.46
N ASP A 66 0.45 1.60 -9.68
CA ASP A 66 0.91 0.49 -10.51
C ASP A 66 2.23 -0.07 -9.97
N ALA A 67 2.30 -1.39 -9.80
CA ALA A 67 3.52 -2.12 -9.48
C ALA A 67 4.05 -2.79 -10.75
N THR A 68 5.37 -2.94 -10.84
CA THR A 68 6.02 -3.51 -12.03
C THR A 68 5.55 -4.94 -12.31
N GLU A 69 5.57 -5.83 -11.31
CA GLU A 69 5.09 -7.21 -11.46
C GLU A 69 4.76 -7.83 -10.09
N ILE A 70 3.60 -8.49 -9.97
CA ILE A 70 3.11 -9.31 -8.83
C ILE A 70 3.72 -8.89 -7.47
N PRO A 71 3.31 -7.73 -6.92
CA PRO A 71 3.86 -7.26 -5.65
C PRO A 71 3.55 -8.25 -4.52
N HIS A 72 4.56 -8.58 -3.71
CA HIS A 72 4.42 -9.45 -2.55
C HIS A 72 5.19 -8.90 -1.32
N PRO A 73 4.66 -7.86 -0.67
CA PRO A 73 5.40 -7.09 0.32
C PRO A 73 5.63 -7.78 1.67
N GLY A 74 4.82 -8.77 2.04
CA GLY A 74 4.58 -9.05 3.46
C GLY A 74 4.01 -7.80 4.14
N ARG A 75 4.79 -7.16 5.03
CA ARG A 75 4.47 -5.84 5.61
C ARG A 75 5.15 -4.67 4.86
N GLY A 76 6.02 -4.98 3.91
CA GLY A 76 6.94 -4.03 3.28
C GLY A 76 8.01 -3.51 4.23
N ALA A 77 8.79 -2.54 3.75
CA ALA A 77 9.85 -1.90 4.52
C ALA A 77 9.81 -0.38 4.33
N ASN A 78 9.89 0.37 5.44
CA ASN A 78 9.91 1.83 5.43
C ASN A 78 11.33 2.35 5.64
N PHE A 79 11.74 3.37 4.88
CA PHE A 79 12.98 4.11 5.11
C PHE A 79 12.94 5.48 4.43
N ASN A 80 13.89 6.35 4.77
CA ASN A 80 14.04 7.65 4.11
C ASN A 80 14.97 7.52 2.89
N HIS A 81 14.42 7.77 1.71
CA HIS A 81 15.19 7.85 0.48
C HIS A 81 15.86 9.23 0.36
N PRO A 82 17.17 9.31 0.01
CA PRO A 82 17.89 10.59 -0.03
C PRO A 82 17.28 11.66 -0.96
N LYS A 83 16.57 11.23 -2.01
CA LYS A 83 15.95 12.12 -3.00
C LYS A 83 14.44 12.30 -2.84
N PHE A 84 13.75 11.28 -2.35
CA PHE A 84 12.28 11.21 -2.41
C PHE A 84 11.61 11.30 -1.04
N GLY A 85 12.40 11.41 0.03
CA GLY A 85 11.86 11.41 1.40
C GLY A 85 11.40 10.01 1.83
N PRO A 86 10.40 9.92 2.73
CA PRO A 86 9.87 8.64 3.19
C PRO A 86 9.33 7.77 2.05
N VAL A 87 9.79 6.52 1.98
CA VAL A 87 9.33 5.51 1.03
C VAL A 87 8.95 4.21 1.74
N TRP A 88 8.00 3.49 1.14
CA TRP A 88 7.64 2.11 1.46
C TRP A 88 8.03 1.19 0.30
N ALA A 89 8.69 0.07 0.61
CA ALA A 89 9.24 -0.86 -0.36
C ALA A 89 8.48 -2.19 -0.39
N THR A 90 8.28 -2.72 -1.60
CA THR A 90 7.77 -4.08 -1.86
C THR A 90 8.65 -4.82 -2.85
N SER A 91 8.90 -6.10 -2.58
CA SER A 91 9.43 -7.02 -3.59
C SER A 91 8.33 -7.52 -4.53
N ALA A 92 8.74 -8.17 -5.62
CA ALA A 92 7.88 -8.83 -6.59
C ALA A 92 8.08 -10.36 -6.54
N LEU A 93 7.00 -11.14 -6.56
CA LEU A 93 7.12 -12.60 -6.60
C LEU A 93 7.60 -13.05 -7.99
N GLY A 94 8.70 -13.81 -8.05
CA GLY A 94 9.26 -14.33 -9.31
C GLY A 94 10.10 -13.32 -10.09
N SER A 95 10.42 -12.17 -9.50
CA SER A 95 11.29 -11.13 -10.07
C SER A 95 12.26 -10.61 -9.02
N GLU A 96 13.43 -10.16 -9.44
CA GLU A 96 14.41 -9.50 -8.56
C GLU A 96 14.00 -8.03 -8.27
N SER A 97 12.87 -7.56 -8.78
CA SER A 97 12.49 -6.14 -8.65
C SER A 97 12.02 -5.78 -7.24
N ILE A 98 12.50 -4.65 -6.72
CA ILE A 98 11.99 -4.00 -5.50
C ILE A 98 11.44 -2.63 -5.91
N THR A 99 10.15 -2.42 -5.72
CA THR A 99 9.48 -1.14 -6.03
C THR A 99 9.44 -0.26 -4.79
N LEU A 100 9.89 0.99 -4.91
CA LEU A 100 9.80 2.00 -3.87
C LEU A 100 8.64 2.96 -4.17
N ILE A 101 7.74 3.14 -3.21
CA ILE A 101 6.60 4.06 -3.29
C ILE A 101 6.81 5.17 -2.28
N ALA A 102 6.76 6.44 -2.70
CA ALA A 102 6.86 7.56 -1.77
C ALA A 102 5.55 7.75 -1.00
N THR A 103 5.65 8.02 0.31
CA THR A 103 4.51 7.98 1.26
C THR A 103 4.28 9.27 2.01
N ASP A 104 4.83 10.39 1.54
CA ASP A 104 4.75 11.69 2.21
C ASP A 104 4.05 12.74 1.34
N PRO A 105 2.70 12.80 1.37
CA PRO A 105 1.93 13.78 0.62
C PRO A 105 2.04 15.21 1.18
N GLU A 106 2.58 15.41 2.39
CA GLU A 106 2.65 16.73 3.00
C GLU A 106 3.95 17.45 2.62
N SER A 107 5.11 16.81 2.78
CA SER A 107 6.41 17.45 2.48
C SER A 107 6.97 17.07 1.11
N HIS A 108 6.52 15.97 0.51
CA HIS A 108 6.95 15.51 -0.82
C HIS A 108 5.75 15.24 -1.77
N PRO A 109 4.81 16.19 -1.93
CA PRO A 109 3.55 15.98 -2.66
C PRO A 109 3.76 15.57 -4.13
N ASP A 110 4.82 16.05 -4.77
CA ASP A 110 5.12 15.71 -6.17
C ASP A 110 5.46 14.24 -6.39
N HIS A 111 5.83 13.53 -5.32
CA HIS A 111 6.26 12.13 -5.36
C HIS A 111 5.26 11.18 -4.69
N ALA A 112 4.43 11.68 -3.76
CA ALA A 112 3.50 10.88 -3.00
C ALA A 112 2.66 9.96 -3.90
N TRP A 113 2.57 8.70 -3.48
CA TRP A 113 1.78 7.66 -4.14
C TRP A 113 2.24 7.31 -5.55
N LYS A 114 3.52 7.56 -5.86
CA LYS A 114 4.16 7.12 -7.11
C LYS A 114 5.22 6.07 -6.81
N ALA A 115 5.33 5.09 -7.70
CA ALA A 115 6.52 4.23 -7.78
C ALA A 115 7.71 5.10 -8.23
N VAL A 116 8.53 5.55 -7.30
CA VAL A 116 9.60 6.53 -7.55
C VAL A 116 10.90 5.89 -8.02
N GLU A 117 11.11 4.61 -7.69
CA GLU A 117 12.29 3.87 -8.09
C GLU A 117 12.02 2.36 -8.09
N VAL A 118 12.68 1.64 -8.99
CA VAL A 118 12.71 0.17 -9.00
C VAL A 118 14.15 -0.26 -8.87
N LEU A 119 14.47 -0.91 -7.74
CA LEU A 119 15.79 -1.46 -7.47
C LEU A 119 15.86 -2.91 -7.95
N LYS A 120 17.08 -3.35 -8.29
CA LYS A 120 17.38 -4.75 -8.49
C LYS A 120 17.82 -5.37 -7.16
N GLY A 121 17.02 -6.29 -6.64
CA GLY A 121 17.33 -7.12 -5.49
C GLY A 121 18.47 -8.08 -5.77
N GLN A 122 19.12 -8.59 -4.72
CA GLN A 122 20.27 -9.50 -4.83
C GLN A 122 19.85 -10.98 -5.02
N GLY A 123 18.68 -11.22 -5.61
CA GLY A 123 18.07 -12.55 -5.76
C GLY A 123 18.60 -13.32 -6.95
#